data_AF-A0A228HR84-F1
#
_entry.id   AF-A0A228HR84-F1
#
_cell.length_a   1.000
_cell.length_b   1.000
_cell.length_c   1.000
_cell.angle_alpha   90.00
_cell.angle_beta   90.00
_cell.angle_gamma   90.00
#
_symmetry.space_group_name_H-M   'P 1'
#
loop_
_entity.id
_entity.type
_entity.pdbx_description
1 polymer ?
#
loop_
_entity_poly.entity_id
_entity_poly.type
_entity_poly.pdbx_seq_one_letter_code
_entity_poly.pdbx_strand_id
1 'polypeptide(L)'
;MEILGKDAMKTIKRALAGVLACSGLLFAGAALAVGDSPGGPRVNEINFQPPVTKIAEELYDLHTMMLILCTVIFVGVFGVMFYSIFAHRKSKGHKAANFHESTTVEIIWTIVPFVIVVLMALPATKAVVAMKDTTNADLTIKVTGYQWKWGYDYVKGPGEGIGFLSTLTTPRDEVMGKKPITDTYLQEVDNPLVVPVNKKIRIITTANDVVHSWYVPAFGVKQDAIPGFVRDTWFKADKVGTFRGFCTELCGKEHAYMPVVVEVLSDDDYAKWVTAQKAKLASAAVDPNKVYTMAELVAHGEEVYKANCAACHQVNGKGVGAFPAIDGSPIANGPIAAHVERVLHGKGAMPSWASLSDLDIASVVTYERNSWGNHKNDLLQPKQVADARNGKMPEDTAATAPAEAASAPAQAASGAAEQPAAAASTALSTIYFETGKSVLPADAKAAIAAAADYAKAHPDAKLALSGFTDKTGSADANADLAKHRAQAVRDALKAAGVAEDHIILKKPETITGGADAKEARRVEIGPAA
;
A
#
# COMPACT_ATOMS: atom_id res chain seq x y z
N MET A 1 2.97 -59.01 -29.58
CA MET A 1 3.35 -57.59 -29.38
C MET A 1 4.88 -57.41 -29.40
N GLU A 2 5.62 -58.24 -30.16
CA GLU A 2 7.02 -57.94 -30.49
C GLU A 2 7.06 -57.38 -31.91
N ILE A 3 8.05 -56.52 -32.18
CA ILE A 3 8.30 -55.77 -33.42
C ILE A 3 7.55 -54.42 -33.51
N LEU A 4 7.73 -53.57 -32.49
CA LEU A 4 7.98 -52.15 -32.76
C LEU A 4 9.50 -51.97 -32.69
N GLY A 5 10.15 -51.79 -33.84
CA GLY A 5 11.60 -51.62 -33.92
C GLY A 5 12.09 -50.50 -33.00
N LYS A 6 13.32 -50.63 -32.48
CA LYS A 6 13.93 -49.66 -31.55
C LYS A 6 13.78 -48.21 -32.01
N ASP A 7 13.81 -47.96 -33.32
CA ASP A 7 13.63 -46.64 -33.91
C ASP A 7 12.19 -46.11 -33.82
N ALA A 8 11.18 -46.97 -34.00
CA ALA A 8 9.78 -46.59 -33.82
C ALA A 8 9.51 -46.21 -32.36
N MET A 9 10.08 -46.96 -31.41
CA MET A 9 9.93 -46.67 -29.97
C MET A 9 10.68 -45.38 -29.56
N LYS A 10 11.79 -45.05 -30.21
CA LYS A 10 12.54 -43.81 -30.01
C LYS A 10 11.78 -42.60 -30.57
N THR A 11 11.11 -42.76 -31.71
CA THR A 11 10.25 -41.73 -32.31
C THR A 11 9.00 -41.47 -31.46
N ILE A 12 8.34 -42.53 -30.95
CA ILE A 12 7.20 -42.40 -30.04
C ILE A 12 7.60 -41.69 -28.74
N LYS A 13 8.75 -42.03 -28.13
CA LYS A 13 9.24 -41.34 -26.92
C LYS A 13 9.55 -39.86 -27.17
N ARG A 14 10.10 -39.50 -28.33
CA ARG A 14 10.37 -38.10 -28.70
C ARG A 14 9.07 -37.32 -28.95
N ALA A 15 8.10 -37.94 -29.62
CA ALA A 15 6.78 -37.35 -29.82
C ALA A 15 6.05 -37.14 -28.49
N LEU A 16 6.08 -38.13 -27.59
CA LEU A 16 5.47 -38.03 -26.26
C LEU A 16 6.15 -36.95 -25.39
N ALA A 17 7.48 -36.88 -25.42
CA ALA A 17 8.23 -35.83 -24.73
C ALA A 17 7.92 -34.42 -25.31
N GLY A 18 7.77 -34.31 -26.64
CA GLY A 18 7.34 -33.07 -27.29
C GLY A 18 5.92 -32.67 -26.90
N VAL A 19 4.98 -33.62 -26.86
CA VAL A 19 3.59 -33.38 -26.42
C VAL A 19 3.54 -32.98 -24.95
N LEU A 20 4.32 -33.64 -24.07
CA LEU A 20 4.41 -33.29 -22.65
C LEU A 20 5.06 -31.92 -22.44
N ALA A 21 6.09 -31.56 -23.21
CA ALA A 21 6.72 -30.23 -23.14
C ALA A 21 5.78 -29.13 -23.65
N CYS A 22 5.08 -29.35 -24.77
CA CYS A 22 4.06 -28.43 -25.28
C CYS A 22 2.88 -28.30 -24.30
N SER A 23 2.43 -29.41 -23.70
CA SER A 23 1.38 -29.39 -22.67
C SER A 23 1.87 -28.62 -21.43
N GLY A 24 3.10 -28.86 -20.97
CA GLY A 24 3.70 -28.12 -19.85
C GLY A 24 3.81 -26.62 -20.11
N LEU A 25 4.17 -26.21 -21.33
CA LEU A 25 4.21 -24.80 -21.73
C LEU A 25 2.80 -24.17 -21.82
N LEU A 26 1.80 -24.91 -22.29
CA LEU A 26 0.40 -24.47 -22.32
C LEU A 26 -0.20 -24.34 -20.92
N PHE A 27 0.10 -25.28 -20.01
CA PHE A 27 -0.34 -25.22 -18.61
C PHE A 27 0.42 -24.14 -17.81
N ALA A 28 1.70 -23.90 -18.11
CA ALA A 28 2.45 -22.79 -17.51
C ALA A 28 1.90 -21.41 -17.94
N GLY A 29 1.44 -21.28 -19.19
CA GLY A 29 0.75 -20.08 -19.67
C GLY A 29 -0.60 -19.84 -18.98
N ALA A 30 -1.34 -20.91 -18.66
CA ALA A 30 -2.60 -20.81 -17.94
C ALA A 30 -2.42 -20.49 -16.44
N ALA A 31 -1.34 -20.97 -15.80
CA ALA A 31 -1.04 -20.70 -14.39
C ALA A 31 -0.52 -19.27 -14.13
N LEU A 32 -0.16 -18.52 -15.18
CA LEU A 32 0.26 -17.11 -15.14
C LEU A 32 -0.79 -16.16 -15.74
N ALA A 33 -1.98 -16.67 -16.11
CA ALA A 33 -3.03 -15.84 -16.67
C ALA A 33 -3.67 -14.99 -15.56
N VAL A 34 -3.50 -13.67 -15.67
CA VAL A 34 -4.26 -12.70 -14.86
C VAL A 34 -5.72 -12.75 -15.32
N GLY A 35 -6.65 -12.81 -14.37
CA GLY A 35 -8.10 -12.79 -14.61
C GLY A 35 -8.66 -11.38 -14.71
N ASP A 36 -9.96 -11.28 -15.03
CA ASP A 36 -10.68 -10.00 -15.02
C ASP A 36 -10.68 -9.42 -13.60
N SER A 37 -10.30 -8.15 -13.44
CA SER A 37 -10.43 -7.45 -12.16
C SER A 37 -11.90 -7.11 -11.92
N PRO A 38 -12.57 -7.67 -10.89
CA PRO A 38 -13.97 -7.35 -10.62
C PRO A 38 -14.15 -5.85 -10.42
N GLY A 39 -15.07 -5.20 -11.13
CA GLY A 39 -15.26 -3.75 -11.03
C GLY A 39 -14.06 -2.89 -11.45
N GLY A 40 -13.04 -3.50 -12.05
CA GLY A 40 -11.88 -2.87 -12.66
C GLY A 40 -11.77 -3.24 -14.15
N PRO A 41 -10.58 -3.10 -14.75
CA PRO A 41 -10.37 -3.45 -16.15
C PRO A 41 -10.44 -4.96 -16.37
N ARG A 42 -11.01 -5.37 -17.51
CA ARG A 42 -11.02 -6.77 -17.96
C ARG A 42 -9.82 -7.08 -18.84
N VAL A 43 -9.41 -8.34 -18.85
CA VAL A 43 -8.21 -8.80 -19.57
C VAL A 43 -8.45 -8.67 -21.08
N ASN A 44 -7.53 -7.98 -21.76
CA ASN A 44 -7.61 -7.69 -23.20
C ASN A 44 -8.87 -6.94 -23.63
N GLU A 45 -9.53 -6.22 -22.72
CA GLU A 45 -10.64 -5.35 -23.08
C GLU A 45 -10.11 -4.14 -23.87
N ILE A 46 -10.64 -3.95 -25.06
CA ILE A 46 -10.19 -2.91 -26.01
C ILE A 46 -11.08 -1.67 -26.02
N ASN A 47 -12.20 -1.71 -25.29
CA ASN A 47 -13.14 -0.61 -25.18
C ASN A 47 -13.18 -0.11 -23.72
N PHE A 48 -13.97 0.92 -23.44
CA PHE A 48 -14.19 1.40 -22.09
C PHE A 48 -14.88 0.35 -21.21
N GLN A 49 -14.59 0.44 -19.90
CA GLN A 49 -15.30 -0.34 -18.90
C GLN A 49 -16.82 -0.12 -19.01
N PRO A 50 -17.62 -1.15 -18.72
CA PRO A 50 -19.08 -1.02 -18.74
C PRO A 50 -19.57 0.12 -17.83
N PRO A 51 -20.38 1.06 -18.35
CA PRO A 51 -20.85 2.19 -17.58
C PRO A 51 -21.83 1.77 -16.48
N VAL A 52 -21.75 2.43 -15.33
CA VAL A 52 -22.70 2.24 -14.20
C VAL A 52 -23.31 3.54 -13.69
N THR A 53 -23.16 4.61 -14.45
CA THR A 53 -23.80 5.91 -14.23
C THR A 53 -24.36 6.41 -15.55
N LYS A 54 -25.37 7.29 -15.50
CA LYS A 54 -25.93 7.92 -16.72
C LYS A 54 -24.93 8.77 -17.50
N ILE A 55 -24.02 9.45 -16.82
CA ILE A 55 -22.94 10.20 -17.48
C ILE A 55 -21.98 9.24 -18.21
N ALA A 56 -21.61 8.12 -17.58
CA ALA A 56 -20.76 7.13 -18.23
C ALA A 56 -21.43 6.49 -19.46
N GLU A 57 -22.74 6.23 -19.41
CA GLU A 57 -23.52 5.77 -20.57
C GLU A 57 -23.46 6.79 -21.72
N GLU A 58 -23.71 8.07 -21.45
CA GLU A 58 -23.62 9.13 -22.48
C GLU A 58 -22.21 9.25 -23.08
N LEU A 59 -21.16 9.13 -22.26
CA LEU A 59 -19.77 9.15 -22.73
C LEU A 59 -19.44 7.93 -23.60
N TYR A 60 -19.93 6.75 -23.22
CA TYR A 60 -19.74 5.51 -23.96
C TYR A 60 -20.41 5.58 -25.35
N ASP A 61 -21.63 6.10 -25.41
CA ASP A 61 -22.38 6.27 -26.66
C ASP A 61 -21.73 7.31 -27.57
N LEU A 62 -21.29 8.44 -27.01
CA LEU A 62 -20.54 9.48 -27.74
C LEU A 62 -19.24 8.92 -28.33
N HIS A 63 -18.49 8.15 -27.54
CA HIS A 63 -17.28 7.48 -27.99
C HIS A 63 -17.56 6.51 -29.13
N THR A 64 -18.58 5.66 -28.99
CA THR A 64 -18.96 4.66 -30.00
C THR A 64 -19.38 5.34 -31.31
N MET A 65 -20.19 6.39 -31.22
CA MET A 65 -20.59 7.20 -32.37
C MET A 65 -19.38 7.84 -33.07
N MET A 66 -18.45 8.41 -32.30
CA MET A 66 -17.23 9.00 -32.85
C MET A 66 -16.34 7.95 -33.53
N LEU A 67 -16.18 6.78 -32.93
CA LEU A 67 -15.37 5.70 -33.48
C LEU A 67 -15.94 5.20 -34.80
N ILE A 68 -17.26 5.06 -34.92
CA ILE A 68 -17.94 4.69 -36.18
C ILE A 68 -17.67 5.76 -37.25
N LEU A 69 -17.87 7.04 -36.90
CA LEU A 69 -17.63 8.16 -37.82
C LEU A 69 -16.17 8.21 -38.31
N CYS A 70 -15.21 8.11 -37.39
CA CYS A 70 -13.80 8.06 -37.72
C CYS A 70 -13.47 6.86 -38.61
N THR A 71 -14.08 5.69 -38.36
CA THR A 71 -13.89 4.49 -39.18
C THR A 71 -14.42 4.69 -40.60
N VAL A 72 -15.58 5.30 -40.78
CA VAL A 72 -16.14 5.61 -42.11
C VAL A 72 -15.23 6.57 -42.88
N ILE A 73 -14.75 7.64 -42.23
CA ILE A 73 -13.80 8.59 -42.84
C ILE A 73 -12.49 7.89 -43.18
N PHE A 74 -11.96 7.08 -42.27
CA PHE A 74 -10.75 6.30 -42.46
C PHE A 74 -10.87 5.39 -43.69
N VAL A 75 -11.93 4.60 -43.80
CA VAL A 75 -12.18 3.73 -44.95
C VAL A 75 -12.31 4.54 -46.24
N GLY A 76 -12.98 5.69 -46.21
CA GLY A 76 -13.11 6.59 -47.36
C GLY A 76 -11.75 7.11 -47.85
N VAL A 77 -10.95 7.69 -46.94
CA VAL A 77 -9.63 8.26 -47.25
C VAL A 77 -8.66 7.19 -47.71
N PHE A 78 -8.52 6.10 -46.94
CA PHE A 78 -7.62 5.00 -47.31
C PHE A 78 -8.10 4.28 -48.56
N GLY A 79 -9.40 4.15 -48.79
CA GLY A 79 -9.97 3.60 -50.02
C GLY A 79 -9.55 4.40 -51.25
N VAL A 80 -9.70 5.73 -51.23
CA VAL A 80 -9.26 6.62 -52.32
C VAL A 80 -7.74 6.56 -52.50
N MET A 81 -6.98 6.51 -51.41
CA MET A 81 -5.52 6.40 -51.46
C MET A 81 -5.08 5.07 -52.08
N PHE A 82 -5.59 3.94 -51.61
CA PHE A 82 -5.26 2.61 -52.14
C PHE A 82 -5.71 2.45 -53.59
N TYR A 83 -6.88 2.97 -53.94
CA TYR A 83 -7.34 3.05 -55.32
C TYR A 83 -6.35 3.84 -56.18
N SER A 84 -5.90 5.01 -55.70
CA SER A 84 -4.94 5.85 -56.40
C SER A 84 -3.61 5.14 -56.62
N ILE A 85 -3.06 4.49 -55.58
CA ILE A 85 -1.83 3.69 -55.66
C ILE A 85 -1.98 2.52 -56.65
N PHE A 86 -3.12 1.85 -56.67
CA PHE A 86 -3.33 0.69 -57.53
C PHE A 86 -3.63 1.05 -59.00
N ALA A 87 -4.45 2.07 -59.23
CA ALA A 87 -4.98 2.44 -60.54
C ALA A 87 -4.10 3.47 -61.27
N HIS A 88 -3.50 4.43 -60.55
CA HIS A 88 -2.77 5.55 -61.15
C HIS A 88 -1.25 5.35 -61.16
N ARG A 89 -0.76 4.15 -60.84
CA ARG A 89 0.70 3.87 -60.84
C ARG A 89 1.30 3.87 -62.25
N LYS A 90 2.51 4.40 -62.36
CA LYS A 90 3.31 4.44 -63.60
C LYS A 90 3.47 3.07 -64.28
N SER A 91 3.61 1.99 -63.49
CA SER A 91 3.80 0.63 -64.04
C SER A 91 2.57 0.08 -64.78
N LYS A 92 1.38 0.66 -64.61
CA LYS A 92 0.19 0.34 -65.43
C LYS A 92 0.08 1.19 -66.70
N GLY A 93 1.08 2.03 -66.99
CA GLY A 93 1.05 2.95 -68.12
C GLY A 93 0.09 4.13 -67.93
N HIS A 94 -0.33 4.41 -66.70
CA HIS A 94 -1.21 5.55 -66.41
C HIS A 94 -0.51 6.87 -66.78
N LYS A 95 -1.20 7.73 -67.52
CA LYS A 95 -0.73 9.07 -67.90
C LYS A 95 -1.40 10.10 -67.00
N ALA A 96 -0.60 10.95 -66.35
CA ALA A 96 -1.13 11.97 -65.46
C ALA A 96 -2.06 12.95 -66.21
N ALA A 97 -3.19 13.26 -65.61
CA ALA A 97 -4.08 14.32 -66.09
C ALA A 97 -3.49 15.70 -65.74
N ASN A 98 -3.80 16.72 -66.55
CA ASN A 98 -3.37 18.10 -66.32
C ASN A 98 -4.54 18.93 -65.79
N PHE A 99 -4.56 19.13 -64.48
CA PHE A 99 -5.43 20.07 -63.77
C PHE A 99 -4.70 20.54 -62.50
N HIS A 100 -5.05 21.73 -62.00
CA HIS A 100 -4.39 22.30 -60.82
C HIS A 100 -5.34 22.50 -59.64
N GLU A 101 -6.64 22.67 -59.88
CA GLU A 101 -7.65 22.88 -58.84
C GLU A 101 -9.04 22.43 -59.30
N SER A 102 -9.95 22.31 -58.33
CA SER A 102 -11.38 22.18 -58.58
C SER A 102 -12.15 22.87 -57.48
N THR A 103 -12.62 24.09 -57.75
CA THR A 103 -13.40 24.89 -56.79
C THR A 103 -14.62 24.13 -56.27
N THR A 104 -15.25 23.30 -57.11
CA THR A 104 -16.39 22.46 -56.69
C THR A 104 -15.99 21.42 -55.65
N VAL A 105 -14.90 20.68 -55.87
CA VAL A 105 -14.39 19.71 -54.88
C VAL A 105 -13.96 20.42 -53.61
N GLU A 106 -13.34 21.60 -53.76
CA GLU A 106 -12.87 22.40 -52.63
C GLU A 106 -14.01 22.89 -51.73
N ILE A 107 -15.14 23.30 -52.34
CA ILE A 107 -16.33 23.67 -51.58
C ILE A 107 -16.89 22.44 -50.85
N ILE A 108 -17.01 21.29 -51.54
CA ILE A 108 -17.58 20.07 -50.95
C ILE A 108 -16.76 19.60 -49.75
N TRP A 109 -15.43 19.46 -49.89
CA TRP A 109 -14.58 18.97 -48.81
C TRP A 109 -14.40 19.96 -47.65
N THR A 110 -14.91 21.19 -47.78
CA THR A 110 -14.87 22.22 -46.75
C THR A 110 -16.18 22.23 -45.98
N ILE A 111 -17.31 22.22 -46.71
CA ILE A 111 -18.65 22.21 -46.13
C ILE A 111 -18.92 20.89 -45.41
N VAL A 112 -18.53 19.74 -45.98
CA VAL A 112 -18.83 18.43 -45.39
C VAL A 112 -18.18 18.26 -44.00
N PRO A 113 -16.87 18.46 -43.80
CA PRO A 113 -16.26 18.42 -42.46
C PRO A 113 -16.83 19.47 -41.50
N PHE A 114 -17.12 20.68 -42.00
CA PHE A 114 -17.74 21.73 -41.18
C PHE A 114 -19.09 21.28 -40.61
N VAL A 115 -19.98 20.73 -41.45
CA VAL A 115 -21.28 20.21 -41.01
C VAL A 115 -21.11 19.04 -40.03
N ILE A 116 -20.17 18.12 -40.30
CA ILE A 116 -19.88 17.00 -39.39
C ILE A 116 -19.50 17.50 -37.99
N VAL A 117 -18.62 18.51 -37.89
CA VAL A 117 -18.21 19.08 -36.60
C VAL A 117 -19.37 19.77 -35.89
N VAL A 118 -20.21 20.52 -36.60
CA VAL A 118 -21.40 21.17 -36.00
C VAL A 118 -22.35 20.12 -35.41
N LEU A 119 -22.61 19.04 -36.16
CA LEU A 119 -23.51 17.98 -35.70
C LEU A 119 -22.94 17.20 -34.50
N MET A 120 -21.63 16.95 -34.46
CA MET A 120 -21.02 16.25 -33.31
C MET A 120 -21.01 17.10 -32.04
N ALA A 121 -20.97 18.43 -32.17
CA ALA A 121 -20.88 19.33 -31.04
C ALA A 121 -22.14 19.31 -30.16
N LEU A 122 -23.33 19.13 -30.76
CA LEU A 122 -24.61 19.17 -30.05
C LEU A 122 -24.73 18.14 -28.91
N PRO A 123 -24.57 16.83 -29.14
CA PRO A 123 -24.66 15.85 -28.06
C PRO A 123 -23.48 15.96 -27.09
N ALA A 124 -22.29 16.35 -27.56
CA ALA A 124 -21.12 16.57 -26.70
C ALA A 124 -21.35 17.73 -25.71
N THR A 125 -21.91 18.85 -26.17
CA THR A 125 -22.24 19.99 -25.29
C THR A 125 -23.27 19.60 -24.23
N LYS A 126 -24.32 18.84 -24.61
CA LYS A 126 -25.33 18.36 -23.65
C LYS A 126 -24.68 17.53 -22.53
N ALA A 127 -23.83 16.56 -22.90
CA ALA A 127 -23.13 15.71 -21.93
C ALA A 127 -22.22 16.53 -21.00
N VAL A 128 -21.42 17.44 -21.55
CA VAL A 128 -20.52 18.30 -20.76
C VAL A 128 -21.28 19.19 -19.78
N VAL A 129 -22.42 19.76 -20.18
CA VAL A 129 -23.26 20.55 -19.28
C VAL A 129 -23.80 19.69 -18.14
N ALA A 130 -24.31 18.49 -18.44
CA ALA A 130 -24.80 17.55 -17.43
C ALA A 130 -23.70 17.12 -16.44
N MET A 131 -22.49 16.88 -16.93
CA MET A 131 -21.31 16.55 -16.10
C MET A 131 -20.94 17.65 -15.12
N LYS A 132 -21.22 18.92 -15.44
CA LYS A 132 -20.84 20.08 -14.62
C LYS A 132 -21.93 20.55 -13.67
N ASP A 133 -23.16 20.05 -13.80
CA ASP A 133 -24.22 20.36 -12.85
C ASP A 133 -24.08 19.55 -11.54
N THR A 134 -23.41 20.14 -10.55
CA THR A 134 -23.21 19.55 -9.22
C THR A 134 -24.31 19.92 -8.21
N THR A 135 -25.37 20.61 -8.65
CA THR A 135 -26.45 21.06 -7.75
C THR A 135 -27.29 19.88 -7.25
N ASN A 136 -28.04 20.09 -6.15
CA ASN A 136 -28.98 19.11 -5.59
C ASN A 136 -28.36 17.74 -5.25
N ALA A 137 -27.14 17.74 -4.71
CA ALA A 137 -26.47 16.52 -4.26
C ALA A 137 -27.05 16.01 -2.93
N ASP A 138 -27.20 14.69 -2.82
CA ASP A 138 -27.65 13.98 -1.62
C ASP A 138 -26.51 13.84 -0.59
N LEU A 139 -25.28 13.66 -1.08
CA LEU A 139 -24.06 13.48 -0.30
C LEU A 139 -22.96 14.36 -0.87
N THR A 140 -22.16 15.00 0.00
CA THR A 140 -20.96 15.72 -0.40
C THR A 140 -19.75 15.13 0.31
N ILE A 141 -18.76 14.68 -0.48
CA ILE A 141 -17.49 14.16 0.02
C ILE A 141 -16.37 15.01 -0.55
N LYS A 142 -15.41 15.40 0.30
CA LYS A 142 -14.16 16.03 -0.11
C LYS A 142 -13.10 14.95 -0.29
N VAL A 143 -12.52 14.91 -1.47
CA VAL A 143 -11.40 14.06 -1.86
C VAL A 143 -10.15 14.90 -1.90
N THR A 144 -9.13 14.47 -1.16
CA THR A 144 -7.83 15.15 -1.10
C THR A 144 -6.73 14.24 -1.62
N GLY A 145 -5.99 14.67 -2.63
CA GLY A 145 -4.80 13.97 -3.13
C GLY A 145 -3.57 14.21 -2.25
N TYR A 146 -2.85 13.12 -1.94
CA TYR A 146 -1.55 13.13 -1.25
C TYR A 146 -0.59 12.21 -2.00
N GLN A 147 0.72 12.43 -1.90
CA GLN A 147 1.75 11.48 -2.32
C GLN A 147 1.84 10.34 -1.28
N TRP A 148 1.42 9.11 -1.57
CA TRP A 148 0.66 8.60 -2.73
C TRP A 148 -0.56 7.83 -2.21
N LYS A 149 -1.61 8.57 -1.86
CA LYS A 149 -2.86 8.09 -1.25
C LYS A 149 -3.98 9.12 -1.40
N TRP A 150 -5.20 8.71 -1.09
CA TRP A 150 -6.39 9.57 -1.14
C TRP A 150 -6.97 9.79 0.25
N GLY A 151 -7.32 11.02 0.59
CA GLY A 151 -8.13 11.32 1.79
C GLY A 151 -9.58 11.54 1.41
N TYR A 152 -10.49 10.99 2.23
CA TYR A 152 -11.93 11.13 2.06
C TYR A 152 -12.54 11.73 3.32
N ASP A 153 -13.16 12.91 3.18
CA ASP A 153 -13.90 13.58 4.25
C ASP A 153 -15.38 13.69 3.84
N TYR A 154 -16.27 13.08 4.62
CA TYR A 154 -17.71 13.17 4.42
C TYR A 154 -18.20 14.50 5.02
N VAL A 155 -18.49 15.46 4.15
CA VAL A 155 -18.73 16.87 4.52
C VAL A 155 -20.21 17.16 4.74
N LYS A 156 -21.09 16.45 4.04
CA LYS A 156 -22.55 16.62 4.17
C LYS A 156 -23.25 15.31 3.89
N GLY A 157 -24.20 14.95 4.76
CA GLY A 157 -25.10 13.79 4.64
C GLY A 157 -24.96 12.80 5.80
N PRO A 158 -25.50 11.58 5.71
CA PRO A 158 -25.54 10.67 6.87
C PRO A 158 -24.17 10.36 7.48
N GLY A 159 -23.14 10.27 6.64
CA GLY A 159 -21.75 10.03 7.03
C GLY A 159 -20.99 11.26 7.50
N GLU A 160 -21.63 12.42 7.66
CA GLU A 160 -20.95 13.67 8.02
C GLU A 160 -20.08 13.52 9.28
N GLY A 161 -18.85 14.03 9.17
CA GLY A 161 -17.80 13.94 10.19
C GLY A 161 -16.88 12.72 10.06
N ILE A 162 -17.20 11.76 9.18
CA ILE A 162 -16.28 10.66 8.87
C ILE A 162 -15.13 11.17 7.99
N GLY A 163 -13.90 10.91 8.42
CA GLY A 163 -12.69 11.21 7.66
C GLY A 163 -11.68 10.07 7.76
N PHE A 164 -11.01 9.71 6.66
CA PHE A 164 -9.94 8.70 6.65
C PHE A 164 -9.03 8.83 5.43
N LEU A 165 -7.88 8.16 5.51
CA LEU A 165 -6.95 7.98 4.40
C LEU A 165 -7.11 6.58 3.79
N SER A 166 -6.94 6.51 2.48
CA SER A 166 -7.02 5.32 1.66
C SER A 166 -5.70 5.09 0.96
N THR A 167 -5.00 4.03 1.34
CA THR A 167 -3.66 3.67 0.86
C THR A 167 -3.69 2.31 0.18
N LEU A 168 -2.84 2.11 -0.82
CA LEU A 168 -2.65 0.83 -1.49
C LEU A 168 -2.31 -0.29 -0.50
N THR A 169 -2.99 -1.45 -0.63
CA THR A 169 -2.72 -2.63 0.22
C THR A 169 -1.75 -3.63 -0.41
N THR A 170 -1.47 -3.53 -1.71
CA THR A 170 -0.53 -4.43 -2.40
C THR A 170 0.83 -4.44 -1.70
N PRO A 171 1.29 -5.60 -1.17
CA PRO A 171 2.57 -5.71 -0.49
C PRO A 171 3.75 -5.37 -1.39
N ARG A 172 4.80 -4.77 -0.82
CA ARG A 172 6.02 -4.44 -1.57
C ARG A 172 6.71 -5.67 -2.18
N ASP A 173 6.58 -6.84 -1.57
CA ASP A 173 7.15 -8.07 -2.14
C ASP A 173 6.48 -8.47 -3.47
N GLU A 174 5.19 -8.18 -3.66
CA GLU A 174 4.51 -8.39 -4.95
C GLU A 174 5.03 -7.39 -5.98
N VAL A 175 5.14 -6.11 -5.60
CA VAL A 175 5.69 -5.05 -6.46
C VAL A 175 7.13 -5.31 -6.90
N MET A 176 7.94 -5.93 -6.03
CA MET A 176 9.33 -6.27 -6.29
C MET A 176 9.51 -7.64 -6.99
N GLY A 177 8.42 -8.30 -7.41
CA GLY A 177 8.46 -9.58 -8.11
C GLY A 177 8.91 -10.76 -7.23
N LYS A 178 8.85 -10.63 -5.91
CA LYS A 178 9.20 -11.69 -4.95
C LYS A 178 8.02 -12.61 -4.62
N LYS A 179 6.79 -12.15 -4.87
CA LYS A 179 5.56 -12.92 -4.70
C LYS A 179 4.70 -12.85 -5.97
N PRO A 180 3.89 -13.88 -6.27
CA PRO A 180 2.90 -13.80 -7.34
C PRO A 180 1.93 -12.64 -7.12
N ILE A 181 1.50 -12.02 -8.22
CA ILE A 181 0.50 -10.95 -8.21
C ILE A 181 -0.93 -11.53 -8.24
N THR A 182 -1.90 -10.73 -7.80
CA THR A 182 -3.33 -11.05 -7.83
C THR A 182 -4.05 -10.31 -8.98
N ASP A 183 -5.30 -10.67 -9.27
CA ASP A 183 -6.11 -10.00 -10.30
C ASP A 183 -6.40 -8.52 -9.96
N THR A 184 -6.31 -8.18 -8.68
CA THR A 184 -6.48 -6.82 -8.15
C THR A 184 -5.16 -6.16 -7.77
N TYR A 185 -4.04 -6.66 -8.31
CA TYR A 185 -2.73 -6.05 -8.13
C TYR A 185 -2.77 -4.55 -8.46
N LEU A 186 -2.25 -3.73 -7.54
CA LEU A 186 -2.25 -2.26 -7.57
C LEU A 186 -3.63 -1.59 -7.58
N GLN A 187 -4.69 -2.32 -7.23
CA GLN A 187 -6.08 -1.82 -7.31
C GLN A 187 -6.83 -1.84 -5.98
N GLU A 188 -6.28 -2.47 -4.93
CA GLU A 188 -6.91 -2.54 -3.62
C GLU A 188 -6.40 -1.46 -2.66
N VAL A 189 -7.27 -1.04 -1.75
CA VAL A 189 -6.96 -0.09 -0.69
C VAL A 189 -7.40 -0.62 0.67
N ASP A 190 -6.85 -0.04 1.73
CA ASP A 190 -7.18 -0.37 3.11
C ASP A 190 -8.56 0.16 3.52
N ASN A 191 -8.92 1.36 3.07
CA ASN A 191 -10.16 2.05 3.39
C ASN A 191 -10.83 2.57 2.10
N PRO A 192 -11.78 1.83 1.51
CA PRO A 192 -12.48 2.27 0.30
C PRO A 192 -13.43 3.45 0.59
N LEU A 193 -13.71 4.26 -0.43
CA LEU A 193 -14.77 5.26 -0.37
C LEU A 193 -16.14 4.56 -0.44
N VAL A 194 -16.99 4.71 0.58
CA VAL A 194 -18.30 4.03 0.63
C VAL A 194 -19.45 5.01 0.38
N VAL A 195 -20.34 4.69 -0.56
CA VAL A 195 -21.47 5.55 -0.95
C VAL A 195 -22.74 4.72 -1.18
N PRO A 196 -23.94 5.32 -1.03
CA PRO A 196 -25.19 4.65 -1.37
C PRO A 196 -25.46 4.67 -2.88
N VAL A 197 -26.12 3.62 -3.37
CA VAL A 197 -26.63 3.51 -4.75
C VAL A 197 -27.75 4.52 -5.00
N ASN A 198 -27.95 4.94 -6.26
CA ASN A 198 -29.03 5.82 -6.71
C ASN A 198 -29.07 7.22 -6.04
N LYS A 199 -27.99 7.65 -5.38
CA LYS A 199 -27.85 9.00 -4.81
C LYS A 199 -26.84 9.82 -5.59
N LYS A 200 -27.13 11.12 -5.76
CA LYS A 200 -26.22 12.06 -6.40
C LYS A 200 -25.11 12.43 -5.41
N ILE A 201 -23.91 11.90 -5.65
CA ILE A 201 -22.73 12.12 -4.82
C ILE A 201 -21.92 13.27 -5.45
N ARG A 202 -21.81 14.39 -4.73
CA ARG A 202 -20.90 15.48 -5.10
C ARG A 202 -19.52 15.20 -4.53
N ILE A 203 -18.52 15.19 -5.40
CA ILE A 203 -17.12 15.02 -5.05
C ILE A 203 -16.42 16.36 -5.19
N ILE A 204 -15.97 16.90 -4.07
CA ILE A 204 -15.15 18.11 -3.99
C ILE A 204 -13.70 17.66 -3.99
N THR A 205 -12.89 18.04 -4.97
CA THR A 205 -11.53 17.54 -5.17
C THR A 205 -10.50 18.65 -4.96
N THR A 206 -9.46 18.36 -4.17
CA THR A 206 -8.27 19.21 -3.98
C THR A 206 -7.03 18.34 -3.67
N ALA A 207 -5.86 18.94 -3.50
CA ALA A 207 -4.64 18.22 -3.12
C ALA A 207 -3.83 19.00 -2.08
N ASN A 208 -3.03 18.28 -1.29
CA ASN A 208 -2.20 18.88 -0.24
C ASN A 208 -0.73 19.07 -0.64
N ASP A 209 -0.30 18.49 -1.76
CA ASP A 209 1.10 18.52 -2.20
C ASP A 209 1.27 18.90 -3.68
N VAL A 210 1.11 17.95 -4.60
CA VAL A 210 1.24 18.12 -6.05
C VAL A 210 -0.10 17.90 -6.73
N VAL A 211 -0.14 18.06 -8.06
CA VAL A 211 -1.36 17.74 -8.80
C VAL A 211 -1.56 16.23 -8.87
N HIS A 212 -2.79 15.80 -8.58
CA HIS A 212 -3.27 14.43 -8.81
C HIS A 212 -4.54 14.49 -9.68
N SER A 213 -5.12 13.35 -10.04
CA SER A 213 -6.44 13.34 -10.68
C SER A 213 -7.24 12.12 -10.29
N TRP A 214 -8.37 12.35 -9.63
CA TRP A 214 -9.25 11.29 -9.13
C TRP A 214 -10.12 10.80 -10.28
N TYR A 215 -10.01 9.52 -10.61
CA TYR A 215 -10.71 8.92 -11.75
C TYR A 215 -11.31 7.56 -11.40
N VAL A 216 -12.60 7.38 -11.70
CA VAL A 216 -13.28 6.08 -11.66
C VAL A 216 -13.90 5.81 -13.05
N PRO A 217 -13.30 4.94 -13.88
CA PRO A 217 -13.71 4.75 -15.27
C PRO A 217 -15.17 4.34 -15.45
N ALA A 218 -15.65 3.35 -14.70
CA ALA A 218 -17.04 2.89 -14.76
C ALA A 218 -18.07 3.99 -14.45
N PHE A 219 -17.65 5.05 -13.73
CA PHE A 219 -18.50 6.20 -13.41
C PHE A 219 -18.42 7.32 -14.43
N GLY A 220 -17.45 7.31 -15.34
CA GLY A 220 -17.23 8.39 -16.29
C GLY A 220 -16.77 9.69 -15.62
N VAL A 221 -16.20 9.60 -14.41
CA VAL A 221 -15.81 10.78 -13.62
C VAL A 221 -14.31 10.84 -13.45
N LYS A 222 -13.70 11.88 -14.02
CA LYS A 222 -12.31 12.28 -13.81
C LYS A 222 -12.29 13.74 -13.37
N GLN A 223 -11.59 14.05 -12.28
CA GLN A 223 -11.38 15.43 -11.87
C GLN A 223 -9.99 15.59 -11.26
N ASP A 224 -9.22 16.53 -11.80
CA ASP A 224 -7.92 16.86 -11.26
C ASP A 224 -8.07 17.41 -9.84
N ALA A 225 -7.09 17.09 -9.00
CA ALA A 225 -6.87 17.55 -7.64
C ALA A 225 -5.68 18.52 -7.67
N ILE A 226 -5.94 19.82 -7.60
CA ILE A 226 -4.86 20.84 -7.68
C ILE A 226 -4.72 21.52 -6.32
N PRO A 227 -3.49 21.61 -5.77
CA PRO A 227 -3.23 22.33 -4.52
C PRO A 227 -3.69 23.79 -4.59
N GLY A 228 -4.41 24.24 -3.55
CA GLY A 228 -4.93 25.61 -3.46
C GLY A 228 -6.20 25.88 -4.27
N PHE A 229 -6.72 24.89 -5.02
CA PHE A 229 -8.00 25.00 -5.72
C PHE A 229 -8.97 23.93 -5.22
N VAL A 230 -10.24 24.30 -5.21
CA VAL A 230 -11.34 23.39 -4.91
C VAL A 230 -12.18 23.28 -6.17
N ARG A 231 -12.28 22.07 -6.72
CA ARG A 231 -13.16 21.77 -7.86
C ARG A 231 -14.19 20.74 -7.48
N ASP A 232 -15.29 20.71 -8.19
CA ASP A 232 -16.32 19.72 -7.96
C ASP A 232 -16.67 18.95 -9.23
N THR A 233 -17.09 17.72 -8.99
CA THR A 233 -17.70 16.82 -9.95
C THR A 233 -18.77 16.03 -9.21
N TRP A 234 -19.50 15.17 -9.92
CA TRP A 234 -20.52 14.34 -9.31
C TRP A 234 -20.68 13.02 -10.05
N PHE A 235 -21.20 12.02 -9.36
CA PHE A 235 -21.71 10.80 -9.97
C PHE A 235 -22.98 10.32 -9.27
N LYS A 236 -23.75 9.46 -9.94
CA LYS A 236 -24.84 8.68 -9.36
C LYS A 236 -24.71 7.26 -9.87
N ALA A 237 -24.26 6.36 -9.00
CA ALA A 237 -24.10 4.95 -9.35
C ALA A 237 -25.47 4.26 -9.35
N ASP A 238 -25.77 3.56 -10.44
CA ASP A 238 -27.06 2.87 -10.64
C ASP A 238 -27.00 1.39 -10.18
N LYS A 239 -25.82 0.90 -9.76
CA LYS A 239 -25.58 -0.49 -9.34
C LYS A 239 -24.73 -0.55 -8.08
N VAL A 240 -25.12 -1.47 -7.18
CA VAL A 240 -24.32 -1.89 -6.02
C VAL A 240 -23.10 -2.68 -6.49
N GLY A 241 -21.95 -2.48 -5.84
CA GLY A 241 -20.71 -3.18 -6.14
C GLY A 241 -19.46 -2.39 -5.78
N THR A 242 -18.31 -3.00 -5.99
CA THR A 242 -17.00 -2.36 -5.84
C THR A 242 -16.50 -1.89 -7.20
N PHE A 243 -16.04 -0.64 -7.28
CA PHE A 243 -15.55 -0.02 -8.51
C PHE A 243 -14.14 0.53 -8.30
N ARG A 244 -13.23 0.21 -9.22
CA ARG A 244 -11.81 0.54 -9.12
C ARG A 244 -11.47 1.70 -10.04
N GLY A 245 -10.59 2.56 -9.55
CA GLY A 245 -10.14 3.79 -10.19
C GLY A 245 -8.68 4.07 -9.89
N PHE A 246 -8.16 5.17 -10.43
CA PHE A 246 -6.72 5.44 -10.44
C PHE A 246 -6.42 6.93 -10.35
N CYS A 247 -5.21 7.25 -9.90
CA CYS A 247 -4.63 8.56 -10.17
C CYS A 247 -4.29 8.66 -11.67
N THR A 248 -4.75 9.72 -12.33
CA THR A 248 -4.54 9.94 -13.78
C THR A 248 -3.88 11.27 -14.10
N GLU A 249 -3.07 11.79 -13.18
CA GLU A 249 -2.16 12.91 -13.39
C GLU A 249 -0.81 12.58 -12.75
N LEU A 250 0.29 12.79 -13.47
CA LEU A 250 1.62 12.34 -13.03
C LEU A 250 2.04 13.08 -11.76
N CYS A 251 2.02 12.37 -10.62
CA CYS A 251 2.24 12.95 -9.29
C CYS A 251 3.54 12.49 -8.60
N GLY A 252 4.48 11.91 -9.35
CA GLY A 252 5.81 11.53 -8.88
C GLY A 252 6.09 10.02 -8.89
N LYS A 253 7.11 9.60 -8.13
CA LYS A 253 7.69 8.25 -8.20
C LYS A 253 6.65 7.14 -8.04
N GLU A 254 5.75 7.25 -7.07
CA GLU A 254 4.75 6.21 -6.80
C GLU A 254 3.37 6.54 -7.39
N HIS A 255 3.33 7.31 -8.48
CA HIS A 255 2.08 7.68 -9.17
C HIS A 255 1.16 6.48 -9.48
N ALA A 256 1.75 5.35 -9.87
CA ALA A 256 1.01 4.12 -10.18
C ALA A 256 0.51 3.34 -8.94
N TYR A 257 0.79 3.80 -7.72
CA TYR A 257 0.57 3.05 -6.47
C TYR A 257 -0.45 3.74 -5.55
N MET A 258 -1.38 4.51 -6.11
CA MET A 258 -2.44 5.18 -5.36
C MET A 258 -3.81 5.00 -6.02
N PRO A 259 -4.33 3.76 -6.03
CA PRO A 259 -5.63 3.47 -6.62
C PRO A 259 -6.77 4.12 -5.82
N VAL A 260 -7.94 4.12 -6.46
CA VAL A 260 -9.21 4.52 -5.88
C VAL A 260 -10.08 3.27 -5.84
N VAL A 261 -10.75 3.02 -4.71
CA VAL A 261 -11.80 2.01 -4.63
C VAL A 261 -13.05 2.68 -4.09
N VAL A 262 -14.16 2.49 -4.79
CA VAL A 262 -15.48 2.96 -4.37
C VAL A 262 -16.39 1.76 -4.17
N GLU A 263 -16.92 1.61 -2.95
CA GLU A 263 -17.98 0.66 -2.64
C GLU A 263 -19.34 1.35 -2.70
N VAL A 264 -20.17 0.91 -3.62
CA VAL A 264 -21.54 1.36 -3.75
C VAL A 264 -22.44 0.34 -3.05
N LEU A 265 -23.11 0.77 -1.98
CA LEU A 265 -23.94 -0.08 -1.14
C LEU A 265 -25.44 0.22 -1.31
N SER A 266 -26.28 -0.69 -0.81
CA SER A 266 -27.71 -0.39 -0.60
C SER A 266 -27.86 0.73 0.45
N ASP A 267 -29.00 1.42 0.46
CA ASP A 267 -29.26 2.48 1.46
C ASP A 267 -29.15 1.94 2.90
N ASP A 268 -29.65 0.72 3.15
CA ASP A 268 -29.61 0.06 4.47
C ASP A 268 -28.18 -0.31 4.88
N ASP A 269 -27.38 -0.86 3.96
CA ASP A 269 -26.01 -1.26 4.27
C ASP A 269 -25.09 -0.05 4.40
N TYR A 270 -25.33 1.01 3.63
CA TYR A 270 -24.66 2.29 3.83
C TYR A 270 -24.98 2.88 5.21
N ALA A 271 -26.24 2.85 5.65
CA ALA A 271 -26.61 3.32 6.98
C ALA A 271 -25.90 2.53 8.09
N LYS A 272 -25.85 1.19 7.98
CA LYS A 272 -25.10 0.34 8.92
C LYS A 272 -23.61 0.68 8.93
N TRP A 273 -23.01 0.86 7.75
CA TRP A 273 -21.61 1.25 7.62
C TRP A 273 -21.34 2.60 8.29
N VAL A 274 -22.20 3.60 8.08
CA VAL A 274 -22.09 4.91 8.73
C VAL A 274 -22.16 4.78 10.25
N THR A 275 -23.13 4.01 10.78
CA THR A 275 -23.24 3.79 12.23
C THR A 275 -22.00 3.11 12.80
N ALA A 276 -21.49 2.08 12.13
CA ALA A 276 -20.28 1.39 12.56
C ALA A 276 -19.05 2.32 12.52
N GLN A 277 -18.92 3.14 11.48
CA GLN A 277 -17.79 4.06 11.36
C GLN A 277 -17.85 5.18 12.39
N LYS A 278 -19.03 5.72 12.67
CA LYS A 278 -19.23 6.68 13.76
C LYS A 278 -18.95 6.07 15.12
N ALA A 279 -19.35 4.82 15.36
CA ALA A 279 -19.00 4.10 16.59
C ALA A 279 -17.49 3.90 16.71
N LYS A 280 -16.80 3.52 15.62
CA LYS A 280 -15.33 3.41 15.59
C LYS A 280 -14.65 4.74 15.91
N LEU A 281 -15.11 5.83 15.29
CA LEU A 281 -14.61 7.18 15.58
C LEU A 281 -14.89 7.59 17.02
N ALA A 282 -16.05 7.21 17.59
CA ALA A 282 -16.38 7.45 18.99
C ALA A 282 -15.59 6.57 19.98
N SER A 283 -15.16 5.37 19.57
CA SER A 283 -14.28 4.51 20.38
C SER A 283 -12.79 4.85 20.22
N ALA A 284 -12.40 5.40 19.08
CA ALA A 284 -11.08 5.97 18.82
C ALA A 284 -10.96 7.41 19.36
N ALA A 285 -12.10 8.08 19.59
CA ALA A 285 -12.21 9.18 20.53
C ALA A 285 -11.89 8.60 21.91
N VAL A 286 -10.61 8.73 22.23
CA VAL A 286 -9.98 8.26 23.45
C VAL A 286 -10.88 8.51 24.64
N ASP A 287 -11.08 7.49 25.47
CA ASP A 287 -11.49 7.72 26.86
C ASP A 287 -10.51 8.77 27.42
N PRO A 288 -10.95 10.03 27.63
CA PRO A 288 -10.05 11.12 27.97
C PRO A 288 -9.46 10.94 29.38
N ASN A 289 -9.85 9.87 30.08
CA ASN A 289 -9.36 9.48 31.39
C ASN A 289 -8.51 8.19 31.34
N LYS A 290 -8.44 7.46 30.22
CA LYS A 290 -7.49 6.36 30.06
C LYS A 290 -6.08 6.92 29.90
N VAL A 291 -5.21 6.57 30.83
CA VAL A 291 -3.77 6.83 30.73
C VAL A 291 -3.15 5.67 29.95
N TYR A 292 -2.56 5.97 28.79
CA TYR A 292 -1.90 4.98 27.96
C TYR A 292 -0.46 4.77 28.41
N THR A 293 0.01 3.53 28.37
CA THR A 293 1.39 3.18 28.68
C THR A 293 2.33 3.48 27.50
N MET A 294 3.63 3.63 27.79
CA MET A 294 4.66 3.78 26.74
C MET A 294 4.60 2.62 25.74
N ALA A 295 4.44 1.39 26.22
CA ALA A 295 4.39 0.21 25.35
C ALA A 295 3.19 0.23 24.39
N GLU A 296 2.00 0.61 24.88
CA GLU A 296 0.80 0.74 24.04
C GLU A 296 0.99 1.83 22.97
N LEU A 297 1.51 2.99 23.35
CA LEU A 297 1.71 4.13 22.43
C LEU A 297 2.82 3.86 21.41
N VAL A 298 3.91 3.19 21.80
CA VAL A 298 4.99 2.83 20.88
C VAL A 298 4.52 1.77 19.88
N ALA A 299 3.79 0.75 20.32
CA ALA A 299 3.27 -0.30 19.44
C ALA A 299 2.27 0.27 18.42
N HIS A 300 1.27 1.02 18.88
CA HIS A 300 0.31 1.68 17.98
C HIS A 300 1.00 2.72 17.09
N GLY A 301 1.96 3.45 17.65
CA GLY A 301 2.71 4.49 16.94
C GLY A 301 3.57 3.93 15.82
N GLU A 302 4.11 2.72 15.96
CA GLU A 302 4.84 2.04 14.90
C GLU A 302 3.94 1.73 13.69
N GLU A 303 2.70 1.29 13.93
CA GLU A 303 1.72 1.03 12.88
C GLU A 303 1.34 2.32 12.15
N VAL A 304 1.02 3.37 12.92
CA VAL A 304 0.71 4.70 12.37
C VAL A 304 1.90 5.25 11.57
N TYR A 305 3.13 5.07 12.07
CA TYR A 305 4.35 5.49 11.39
C TYR A 305 4.54 4.78 10.05
N LYS A 306 4.39 3.45 10.02
CA LYS A 306 4.52 2.64 8.80
C LYS A 306 3.49 3.04 7.75
N ALA A 307 2.25 3.28 8.17
CA ALA A 307 1.16 3.65 7.27
C ALA A 307 1.29 5.09 6.73
N ASN A 308 1.84 6.02 7.52
CA ASN A 308 1.74 7.44 7.23
C ASN A 308 3.07 8.15 6.95
N CYS A 309 4.12 7.80 7.68
CA CYS A 309 5.38 8.54 7.71
C CYS A 309 6.49 7.83 6.90
N ALA A 310 6.51 6.49 6.91
CA ALA A 310 7.61 5.68 6.40
C ALA A 310 7.85 5.81 4.89
N ALA A 311 6.84 6.19 4.10
CA ALA A 311 7.00 6.39 2.66
C ALA A 311 8.03 7.50 2.33
N CYS A 312 8.07 8.56 3.15
CA CYS A 312 8.99 9.69 2.98
C CYS A 312 10.18 9.59 3.95
N HIS A 313 9.95 9.14 5.18
CA HIS A 313 10.98 9.10 6.22
C HIS A 313 11.73 7.77 6.35
N GLN A 314 11.38 6.78 5.51
CA GLN A 314 11.87 5.39 5.55
C GLN A 314 11.47 4.67 6.84
N VAL A 315 11.33 3.34 6.81
CA VAL A 315 10.96 2.55 8.00
C VAL A 315 11.99 2.70 9.15
N ASN A 316 13.23 3.05 8.81
CA ASN A 316 14.31 3.29 9.76
C ASN A 316 14.48 4.77 10.18
N GLY A 317 13.54 5.66 9.80
CA GLY A 317 13.59 7.07 10.17
C GLY A 317 14.70 7.90 9.51
N LYS A 318 15.48 7.36 8.57
CA LYS A 318 16.63 8.07 7.98
C LYS A 318 16.29 9.07 6.87
N GLY A 319 15.04 9.10 6.40
CA GLY A 319 14.65 9.95 5.28
C GLY A 319 15.26 9.51 3.94
N VAL A 320 14.94 10.25 2.88
CA VAL A 320 15.50 10.05 1.54
C VAL A 320 15.49 11.35 0.73
N GLY A 321 16.64 11.73 0.18
CA GLY A 321 16.76 12.92 -0.67
C GLY A 321 16.28 14.20 0.02
N ALA A 322 15.20 14.81 -0.49
CA ALA A 322 14.60 16.02 0.07
C ALA A 322 13.77 15.78 1.35
N PHE A 323 13.47 14.52 1.70
CA PHE A 323 12.74 14.16 2.91
C PHE A 323 13.73 13.90 4.06
N PRO A 324 13.76 14.74 5.11
CA PRO A 324 14.79 14.67 6.15
C PRO A 324 14.63 13.43 7.05
N ALA A 325 15.72 13.07 7.73
CA ALA A 325 15.68 12.06 8.78
C ALA A 325 14.83 12.55 9.97
N ILE A 326 14.06 11.63 10.56
CA ILE A 326 13.43 11.78 11.88
C ILE A 326 14.38 11.27 12.96
N ASP A 327 15.12 10.18 12.66
CA ASP A 327 16.15 9.62 13.51
C ASP A 327 17.31 10.63 13.72
N GLY A 328 17.56 11.01 14.96
CA GLY A 328 18.53 12.02 15.35
C GLY A 328 18.12 13.46 15.02
N SER A 329 16.87 13.70 14.61
CA SER A 329 16.45 15.03 14.15
C SER A 329 16.28 16.03 15.30
N PRO A 330 16.49 17.34 15.06
CA PRO A 330 16.22 18.37 16.06
C PRO A 330 14.75 18.46 16.49
N ILE A 331 13.81 18.01 15.65
CA ILE A 331 12.38 18.00 15.96
C ILE A 331 12.07 16.84 16.91
N ALA A 332 12.51 15.62 16.59
CA ALA A 332 12.26 14.45 17.43
C ALA A 332 13.00 14.52 18.77
N ASN A 333 14.18 15.16 18.81
CA ASN A 333 14.96 15.30 20.05
C ASN A 333 14.72 16.62 20.80
N GLY A 334 14.02 17.57 20.18
CA GLY A 334 13.69 18.87 20.74
C GLY A 334 12.43 18.85 21.61
N PRO A 335 11.86 20.03 21.94
CA PRO A 335 10.64 20.13 22.74
C PRO A 335 9.45 19.41 22.11
N ILE A 336 8.65 18.71 22.90
CA ILE A 336 7.53 17.89 22.41
C ILE A 336 6.47 18.73 21.70
N ALA A 337 6.23 19.97 22.17
CA ALA A 337 5.35 20.94 21.52
C ALA A 337 5.73 21.17 20.04
N ALA A 338 7.01 21.31 19.73
CA ALA A 338 7.47 21.57 18.35
C ALA A 338 7.27 20.35 17.43
N HIS A 339 7.33 19.15 17.99
CA HIS A 339 7.08 17.91 17.27
C HIS A 339 5.59 17.73 16.99
N VAL A 340 4.74 17.93 17.99
CA VAL A 340 3.28 17.89 17.85
C VAL A 340 2.81 18.91 16.82
N GLU A 341 3.32 20.14 16.90
CA GLU A 341 3.03 21.21 15.94
C GLU A 341 3.43 20.82 14.50
N ARG A 342 4.59 20.17 14.33
CA ARG A 342 5.06 19.69 13.02
C ARG A 342 4.13 18.63 12.44
N VAL A 343 3.66 17.70 13.26
CA VAL A 343 2.76 16.62 12.81
C VAL A 343 1.37 17.19 12.48
N LEU A 344 0.81 18.04 13.34
CA LEU A 344 -0.51 18.63 13.13
C LEU A 344 -0.56 19.52 11.88
N HIS A 345 0.47 20.32 11.61
CA HIS A 345 0.42 21.34 10.56
C HIS A 345 1.28 21.04 9.32
N GLY A 346 2.20 20.07 9.39
CA GLY A 346 3.13 19.77 8.31
C GLY A 346 4.23 20.84 8.13
N LYS A 347 5.02 20.72 7.05
CA LYS A 347 5.97 21.74 6.56
C LYS A 347 6.47 21.43 5.16
N GLY A 348 6.41 22.41 4.26
CA GLY A 348 6.92 22.23 2.90
C GLY A 348 6.17 21.10 2.20
N ALA A 349 6.89 20.05 1.78
CA ALA A 349 6.30 18.87 1.16
C ALA A 349 5.70 17.86 2.17
N MET A 350 5.91 18.03 3.48
CA MET A 350 5.27 17.19 4.50
C MET A 350 3.83 17.68 4.73
N PRO A 351 2.80 16.85 4.48
CA PRO A 351 1.40 17.23 4.66
C PRO A 351 1.06 17.42 6.15
N SER A 352 -0.04 18.14 6.40
CA SER A 352 -0.69 18.19 7.72
C SER A 352 -1.37 16.85 8.03
N TRP A 353 -1.21 16.36 9.26
CA TRP A 353 -1.86 15.15 9.77
C TRP A 353 -2.96 15.46 10.79
N ALA A 354 -3.54 16.65 10.73
CA ALA A 354 -4.64 17.05 11.62
C ALA A 354 -5.88 16.14 11.50
N SER A 355 -6.02 15.36 10.42
CA SER A 355 -7.09 14.38 10.25
C SER A 355 -6.91 13.07 11.04
N LEU A 356 -5.70 12.77 11.54
CA LEU A 356 -5.47 11.59 12.39
C LEU A 356 -6.13 11.76 13.76
N SER A 357 -6.47 10.65 14.43
CA SER A 357 -7.05 10.73 15.78
C SER A 357 -6.03 11.24 16.80
N ASP A 358 -6.51 11.69 17.95
CA ASP A 358 -5.63 12.13 19.04
C ASP A 358 -4.74 10.98 19.55
N LEU A 359 -5.24 9.74 19.52
CA LEU A 359 -4.45 8.55 19.84
C LEU A 359 -3.35 8.30 18.82
N ASP A 360 -3.66 8.42 17.52
CA ASP A 360 -2.69 8.19 16.46
C ASP A 360 -1.53 9.19 16.53
N ILE A 361 -1.85 10.47 16.74
CA ILE A 361 -0.83 11.53 16.88
C ILE A 361 -0.02 11.34 18.16
N ALA A 362 -0.69 11.05 19.28
CA ALA A 362 -0.04 10.73 20.54
C ALA A 362 0.95 9.57 20.40
N SER A 363 0.51 8.51 19.73
CA SER A 363 1.27 7.28 19.55
C SER A 363 2.42 7.46 18.59
N VAL A 364 2.21 8.07 17.40
CA VAL A 364 3.27 8.24 16.41
C VAL A 364 4.36 9.21 16.89
N VAL A 365 4.00 10.29 17.57
CA VAL A 365 4.99 11.21 18.17
C VAL A 365 5.76 10.49 19.27
N THR A 366 5.09 9.72 20.13
CA THR A 366 5.75 8.90 21.17
C THR A 366 6.70 7.88 20.53
N TYR A 367 6.27 7.16 19.50
CA TYR A 367 7.11 6.20 18.78
C TYR A 367 8.34 6.88 18.16
N GLU A 368 8.16 7.97 17.41
CA GLU A 368 9.25 8.68 16.73
C GLU A 368 10.31 9.23 17.70
N ARG A 369 9.91 9.68 18.89
CA ARG A 369 10.80 10.25 19.92
C ARG A 369 11.55 9.19 20.73
N ASN A 370 11.13 7.93 20.66
CA ASN A 370 11.68 6.80 21.41
C ASN A 370 12.22 5.67 20.53
N SER A 371 12.25 5.87 19.21
CA SER A 371 12.75 4.90 18.24
C SER A 371 14.09 5.30 17.65
N TRP A 372 14.82 4.28 17.17
CA TRP A 372 16.12 4.44 16.52
C TRP A 372 17.15 5.08 17.46
N GLY A 373 17.78 6.19 17.08
CA GLY A 373 18.69 6.97 17.92
C GLY A 373 17.99 8.05 18.75
N ASN A 374 16.66 8.15 18.71
CA ASN A 374 15.89 9.07 19.55
C ASN A 374 15.56 8.39 20.88
N HIS A 375 16.00 8.97 22.00
CA HIS A 375 15.83 8.39 23.33
C HIS A 375 15.33 9.44 24.33
N LYS A 376 14.24 10.12 23.98
CA LYS A 376 13.67 11.15 24.86
C LYS A 376 13.02 10.55 26.11
N ASN A 377 12.54 9.31 26.02
CA ASN A 377 11.79 8.60 27.07
C ASN A 377 10.56 9.40 27.56
N ASP A 378 10.05 10.30 26.72
CA ASP A 378 8.82 11.03 26.94
C ASP A 378 7.68 10.38 26.18
N LEU A 379 6.47 10.51 26.71
CA LEU A 379 5.26 10.01 26.05
C LEU A 379 4.25 11.14 25.93
N LEU A 380 3.44 11.07 24.89
CA LEU A 380 2.36 12.01 24.64
C LEU A 380 1.03 11.30 24.87
N GLN A 381 0.19 11.82 25.75
CA GLN A 381 -1.16 11.31 25.95
C GLN A 381 -2.12 11.92 24.92
N PRO A 382 -3.16 11.18 24.50
CA PRO A 382 -4.13 11.72 23.53
C PRO A 382 -4.85 12.98 24.01
N LYS A 383 -5.11 13.10 25.31
CA LYS A 383 -5.66 14.33 25.90
C LYS A 383 -4.78 15.55 25.66
N GLN A 384 -3.46 15.37 25.66
CA GLN A 384 -2.52 16.46 25.38
C GLN A 384 -2.55 16.88 23.90
N VAL A 385 -2.88 15.95 22.98
CA VAL A 385 -3.12 16.27 21.57
C VAL A 385 -4.44 17.02 21.41
N ALA A 386 -5.50 16.58 22.09
CA ALA A 386 -6.79 17.27 22.10
C ALA A 386 -6.64 18.72 22.63
N ASP A 387 -5.89 18.91 23.71
CA ASP A 387 -5.53 20.23 24.24
C ASP A 387 -4.72 21.05 23.22
N ALA A 388 -3.76 20.43 22.53
CA ALA A 388 -2.93 21.08 21.51
C ALA A 388 -3.74 21.60 20.32
N ARG A 389 -4.75 20.83 19.86
CA ARG A 389 -5.69 21.26 18.82
C ARG A 389 -6.50 22.50 19.22
N ASN A 390 -6.70 22.69 20.52
CA ASN A 390 -7.37 23.85 21.10
C ASN A 390 -6.39 24.97 21.51
N GLY A 391 -5.14 24.92 21.04
CA GLY A 391 -4.12 25.95 21.25
C GLY A 391 -3.27 25.80 22.51
N LYS A 392 -3.45 24.72 23.29
CA LYS A 392 -2.66 24.45 24.50
C LYS A 392 -1.64 23.35 24.24
N MET A 393 -0.43 23.74 23.85
CA MET A 393 0.64 22.80 23.50
C MET A 393 1.17 22.01 24.71
N PRO A 394 1.60 20.75 24.51
CA PRO A 394 2.17 19.93 25.57
C PRO A 394 3.53 20.46 26.05
N GLU A 395 3.72 20.45 27.36
CA GLU A 395 5.00 20.78 27.99
C GLU A 395 5.92 19.55 28.05
N ASP A 396 7.24 19.78 28.06
CA ASP A 396 8.24 18.72 28.21
C ASP A 396 8.12 18.11 29.61
N THR A 397 7.53 16.92 29.70
CA THR A 397 7.46 16.18 30.97
C THR A 397 8.67 15.26 31.09
N ALA A 398 9.57 15.56 32.04
CA ALA A 398 10.49 14.55 32.56
C ALA A 398 9.64 13.49 33.26
N ALA A 399 9.85 12.22 32.94
CA ALA A 399 9.17 11.07 33.54
C ALA A 399 9.04 11.24 35.07
N THR A 400 7.86 11.66 35.52
CA THR A 400 7.48 11.66 36.92
C THR A 400 6.30 10.73 37.02
N ALA A 401 6.54 9.58 37.67
CA ALA A 401 5.47 8.70 38.13
C ALA A 401 4.45 9.54 38.92
N PRO A 402 3.14 9.29 38.80
CA PRO A 402 2.17 10.02 39.60
C PRO A 402 2.44 9.77 41.08
N ALA A 403 2.49 10.86 41.84
CA ALA A 403 2.57 10.86 43.29
C ALA A 403 1.42 10.04 43.89
N GLU A 404 1.74 9.31 44.95
CA GLU A 404 0.84 8.54 45.80
C GLU A 404 -0.43 9.35 46.14
N ALA A 405 -1.58 8.87 45.66
CA ALA A 405 -2.86 9.22 46.23
C ALA A 405 -3.10 8.31 47.44
N ALA A 406 -3.42 8.97 48.56
CA ALA A 406 -3.54 8.45 49.91
C ALA A 406 -4.35 7.14 50.06
N SER A 407 -3.91 6.38 51.06
CA SER A 407 -4.45 5.14 51.59
C SER A 407 -5.90 5.22 52.09
N ALA A 408 -6.71 4.20 51.74
CA ALA A 408 -7.76 3.60 52.58
C ALA A 408 -8.11 2.20 52.03
N PRO A 409 -8.57 1.24 52.87
CA PRO A 409 -8.11 -0.15 52.81
C PRO A 409 -8.95 -1.10 51.95
N ALA A 410 -8.31 -2.23 51.67
CA ALA A 410 -8.74 -3.36 50.86
C ALA A 410 -10.12 -3.95 51.21
N GLN A 411 -10.86 -4.33 50.16
CA GLN A 411 -11.78 -5.46 50.20
C GLN A 411 -11.48 -6.39 49.02
N ALA A 412 -11.16 -7.63 49.37
CA ALA A 412 -10.94 -8.72 48.45
C ALA A 412 -12.25 -9.16 47.77
N ALA A 413 -12.21 -9.38 46.46
CA ALA A 413 -13.06 -10.36 45.81
C ALA A 413 -12.37 -10.89 44.55
N SER A 414 -12.26 -12.20 44.54
CA SER A 414 -11.72 -13.12 43.54
C SER A 414 -12.34 -13.01 42.15
N GLY A 415 -11.54 -13.30 41.12
CA GLY A 415 -12.05 -13.67 39.79
C GLY A 415 -10.92 -13.77 38.78
N ALA A 416 -10.48 -14.99 38.49
CA ALA A 416 -9.52 -15.29 37.43
C ALA A 416 -10.03 -14.81 36.07
N ALA A 417 -9.18 -14.16 35.29
CA ALA A 417 -9.36 -13.93 33.87
C ALA A 417 -8.01 -14.13 33.17
N GLU A 418 -7.99 -15.07 32.23
CA GLU A 418 -6.89 -15.43 31.36
C GLU A 418 -6.33 -14.24 30.57
N GLN A 419 -5.02 -14.27 30.40
CA GLN A 419 -4.23 -13.28 29.68
C GLN A 419 -3.81 -13.89 28.33
N PRO A 420 -4.21 -13.33 27.17
CA PRO A 420 -3.63 -13.71 25.90
C PRO A 420 -2.22 -13.10 25.75
N ALA A 421 -1.28 -13.95 25.37
CA ALA A 421 0.14 -13.67 25.23
C ALA A 421 0.48 -12.76 24.03
N ALA A 422 1.46 -11.89 24.24
CA ALA A 422 2.20 -11.15 23.22
C ALA A 422 3.33 -12.01 22.60
N ALA A 423 3.61 -11.82 21.32
CA ALA A 423 4.85 -12.21 20.64
C ALA A 423 5.54 -10.92 20.15
N ALA A 424 6.86 -10.68 20.29
CA ALA A 424 7.99 -11.60 20.21
C ALA A 424 9.26 -11.13 20.98
N SER A 425 9.95 -12.10 21.59
CA SER A 425 11.40 -12.34 21.53
C SER A 425 11.58 -13.82 21.90
N THR A 426 11.99 -14.66 20.96
CA THR A 426 12.11 -16.11 21.20
C THR A 426 13.54 -16.53 21.57
N ALA A 427 14.43 -15.64 22.01
CA ALA A 427 15.75 -16.05 22.50
C ALA A 427 15.72 -16.25 24.02
N LEU A 428 16.03 -17.47 24.48
CA LEU A 428 16.20 -17.81 25.90
C LEU A 428 17.50 -17.26 26.46
N SER A 429 18.58 -17.24 25.66
CA SER A 429 19.88 -16.69 26.06
C SER A 429 20.76 -16.36 24.86
N THR A 430 21.74 -15.47 25.06
CA THR A 430 22.67 -15.01 24.01
C THR A 430 24.11 -15.12 24.52
N ILE A 431 24.99 -15.69 23.70
CA ILE A 431 26.43 -15.86 24.02
C ILE A 431 27.26 -15.02 23.04
N TYR A 432 28.16 -14.20 23.57
CA TYR A 432 29.03 -13.33 22.77
C TYR A 432 30.48 -13.84 22.75
N PHE A 433 31.04 -14.00 21.56
CA PHE A 433 32.39 -14.52 21.35
C PHE A 433 33.41 -13.40 21.16
N GLU A 434 34.67 -13.71 21.49
CA GLU A 434 35.80 -12.84 21.14
C GLU A 434 36.02 -12.76 19.63
N THR A 435 36.71 -11.70 19.19
CA THR A 435 37.00 -11.44 17.78
C THR A 435 37.81 -12.59 17.18
N GLY A 436 37.36 -13.11 16.04
CA GLY A 436 38.05 -14.19 15.33
C GLY A 436 38.04 -15.56 16.03
N LYS A 437 37.39 -15.71 17.20
CA LYS A 437 37.37 -16.97 17.96
C LYS A 437 35.99 -17.62 17.97
N SER A 438 35.99 -18.95 18.01
CA SER A 438 34.82 -19.82 18.24
C SER A 438 34.88 -20.58 19.56
N VAL A 439 35.90 -20.32 20.39
CA VAL A 439 36.02 -20.90 21.73
C VAL A 439 34.99 -20.24 22.65
N LEU A 440 34.26 -21.06 23.42
CA LEU A 440 33.26 -20.57 24.36
C LEU A 440 33.88 -19.66 25.42
N PRO A 441 33.32 -18.47 25.67
CA PRO A 441 33.80 -17.57 26.70
C PRO A 441 33.43 -18.10 28.10
N ALA A 442 34.13 -17.64 29.14
CA ALA A 442 33.97 -18.16 30.50
C ALA A 442 32.57 -17.90 31.09
N ASP A 443 31.90 -16.83 30.65
CA ASP A 443 30.55 -16.42 31.03
C ASP A 443 29.44 -17.21 30.30
N ALA A 444 29.77 -17.95 29.23
CA ALA A 444 28.80 -18.78 28.51
C ALA A 444 28.20 -19.91 29.36
N LYS A 445 28.88 -20.34 30.44
CA LYS A 445 28.40 -21.43 31.31
C LYS A 445 27.02 -21.16 31.89
N ALA A 446 26.70 -19.91 32.25
CA ALA A 446 25.41 -19.54 32.80
C ALA A 446 24.29 -19.63 31.74
N ALA A 447 24.56 -19.16 30.52
CA ALA A 447 23.62 -19.24 29.39
C ALA A 447 23.35 -20.70 28.97
N ILE A 448 24.41 -21.53 28.92
CA ILE A 448 24.28 -22.96 28.60
C ILE A 448 23.50 -23.71 29.68
N ALA A 449 23.73 -23.41 30.97
CA ALA A 449 22.97 -24.01 32.06
C ALA A 449 21.48 -23.64 31.99
N ALA A 450 21.16 -22.35 31.79
CA ALA A 450 19.78 -21.90 31.67
C ALA A 450 19.04 -22.54 30.48
N ALA A 451 19.70 -22.67 29.33
CA ALA A 451 19.14 -23.34 28.17
C ALA A 451 18.97 -24.86 28.38
N ALA A 452 19.92 -25.52 29.07
CA ALA A 452 19.81 -26.93 29.40
C ALA A 452 18.69 -27.22 30.41
N ASP A 453 18.51 -26.35 31.41
CA ASP A 453 17.43 -26.48 32.39
C ASP A 453 16.07 -26.24 31.73
N TYR A 454 15.98 -25.30 30.79
CA TYR A 454 14.79 -25.11 29.96
C TYR A 454 14.47 -26.37 29.14
N ALA A 455 15.46 -26.98 28.47
CA ALA A 455 15.26 -28.20 27.69
C ALA A 455 14.86 -29.41 28.56
N LYS A 456 15.35 -29.49 29.80
CA LYS A 456 14.93 -30.54 30.76
C LYS A 456 13.50 -30.34 31.24
N ALA A 457 13.09 -29.08 31.45
CA ALA A 457 11.73 -28.73 31.84
C ALA A 457 10.72 -28.87 30.68
N HIS A 458 11.19 -28.87 29.43
CA HIS A 458 10.36 -28.97 28.23
C HIS A 458 10.91 -30.06 27.30
N PRO A 459 10.69 -31.35 27.63
CA PRO A 459 11.26 -32.47 26.89
C PRO A 459 10.81 -32.52 25.43
N ASP A 460 9.69 -31.93 25.04
CA ASP A 460 9.24 -31.91 23.64
C ASP A 460 9.71 -30.67 22.85
N ALA A 461 10.35 -29.69 23.52
CA ALA A 461 10.79 -28.45 22.88
C ALA A 461 12.19 -28.60 22.26
N LYS A 462 12.35 -28.09 21.03
CA LYS A 462 13.65 -28.01 20.36
C LYS A 462 14.27 -26.64 20.55
N LEU A 463 15.58 -26.57 20.70
CA LEU A 463 16.35 -25.35 20.79
C LEU A 463 16.96 -25.00 19.43
N ALA A 464 16.65 -23.82 18.90
CA ALA A 464 17.30 -23.25 17.72
C ALA A 464 18.53 -22.42 18.12
N LEU A 465 19.64 -22.63 17.41
CA LEU A 465 20.88 -21.86 17.55
C LEU A 465 21.10 -21.01 16.30
N SER A 466 21.03 -19.68 16.44
CA SER A 466 21.32 -18.72 15.37
C SER A 466 22.65 -18.02 15.62
N GLY A 467 23.62 -18.20 14.71
CA GLY A 467 24.91 -17.50 14.75
C GLY A 467 24.93 -16.32 13.78
N PHE A 468 25.58 -15.22 14.16
CA PHE A 468 25.61 -13.99 13.36
C PHE A 468 26.99 -13.73 12.73
N THR A 469 27.01 -13.11 11.55
CA THR A 469 28.22 -12.83 10.75
C THR A 469 28.50 -11.32 10.63
N ASP A 470 29.77 -10.91 10.65
CA ASP A 470 30.19 -9.52 10.40
C ASP A 470 29.91 -9.08 8.95
N LYS A 471 29.62 -7.79 8.75
CA LYS A 471 29.42 -7.14 7.43
C LYS A 471 30.75 -6.77 6.75
N THR A 472 31.83 -6.72 7.51
CA THR A 472 33.19 -6.39 7.05
C THR A 472 34.07 -7.64 7.07
N GLY A 473 34.99 -7.75 6.10
CA GLY A 473 35.84 -8.94 5.90
C GLY A 473 35.31 -9.93 4.85
N SER A 474 35.91 -11.12 4.76
CA SER A 474 35.48 -12.16 3.81
C SER A 474 34.16 -12.79 4.26
N ALA A 475 33.14 -12.75 3.39
CA ALA A 475 31.81 -13.30 3.68
C ALA A 475 31.85 -14.79 4.01
N ASP A 476 32.68 -15.57 3.28
CA ASP A 476 32.82 -17.01 3.50
C ASP A 476 33.48 -17.30 4.86
N ALA A 477 34.54 -16.56 5.20
CA ALA A 477 35.22 -16.70 6.48
C ALA A 477 34.32 -16.30 7.67
N ASN A 478 33.49 -15.26 7.50
CA ASN A 478 32.56 -14.81 8.53
C ASN A 478 31.43 -15.83 8.74
N ALA A 479 30.92 -16.44 7.66
CA ALA A 479 29.92 -17.50 7.73
C ALA A 479 30.47 -18.76 8.39
N ASP A 480 31.70 -19.17 8.06
CA ASP A 480 32.37 -20.32 8.68
C ASP A 480 32.63 -20.09 10.17
N LEU A 481 33.05 -18.87 10.56
CA LEU A 481 33.27 -18.53 11.96
C LEU A 481 31.96 -18.53 12.77
N ALA A 482 30.87 -18.00 12.22
CA ALA A 482 29.55 -18.05 12.85
C ALA A 482 29.03 -19.49 13.01
N LYS A 483 29.27 -20.34 12.01
CA LYS A 483 28.96 -21.77 12.07
C LYS A 483 29.76 -22.49 13.16
N HIS A 484 31.07 -22.24 13.25
CA HIS A 484 31.91 -22.83 14.30
C HIS A 484 31.47 -22.40 15.71
N ARG A 485 31.04 -21.15 15.89
CA ARG A 485 30.49 -20.66 17.16
C ARG A 485 29.19 -21.37 17.55
N ALA A 486 28.25 -21.50 16.61
CA ALA A 486 26.99 -22.21 16.86
C ALA A 486 27.22 -23.71 17.17
N GLN A 487 28.22 -24.33 16.53
CA GLN A 487 28.65 -25.70 16.84
C GLN A 487 29.26 -25.82 18.24
N ALA A 488 30.10 -24.86 18.66
CA ALA A 488 30.65 -24.86 20.02
C ALA A 488 29.54 -24.75 21.10
N VAL A 489 28.52 -23.93 20.86
CA VAL A 489 27.33 -23.82 21.74
C VAL A 489 26.54 -25.14 21.77
N ARG A 490 26.31 -25.77 20.61
CA ARG A 490 25.66 -27.09 20.53
C ARG A 490 26.42 -28.14 21.34
N ASP A 491 27.73 -28.22 21.18
CA ASP A 491 28.55 -29.24 21.84
C ASP A 491 28.54 -29.06 23.37
N ALA A 492 28.50 -27.80 23.85
CA ALA A 492 28.32 -27.50 25.26
C ALA A 492 26.92 -27.82 25.80
N LEU A 493 25.85 -27.60 25.01
CA LEU A 493 24.49 -28.03 25.37
C LEU A 493 24.39 -29.56 25.45
N LYS A 494 25.03 -30.28 24.53
CA LYS A 494 25.12 -31.74 24.58
C LYS A 494 25.86 -32.22 25.83
N ALA A 495 26.98 -31.60 26.17
CA ALA A 495 27.72 -31.90 27.40
C ALA A 495 26.91 -31.58 28.68
N ALA A 496 25.97 -30.62 28.61
CA ALA A 496 25.04 -30.27 29.69
C ALA A 496 23.79 -31.17 29.77
N GLY A 497 23.68 -32.18 28.88
CA GLY A 497 22.63 -33.20 28.90
C GLY A 497 21.44 -32.93 27.97
N VAL A 498 21.54 -32.00 27.02
CA VAL A 498 20.50 -31.79 26.00
C VAL A 498 20.68 -32.79 24.86
N ALA A 499 19.61 -33.50 24.49
CA ALA A 499 19.62 -34.46 23.39
C ALA A 499 19.91 -33.77 22.04
N GLU A 500 20.69 -34.42 21.18
CA GLU A 500 21.17 -33.81 19.93
C GLU A 500 20.05 -33.51 18.93
N ASP A 501 19.03 -34.35 18.89
CA ASP A 501 17.82 -34.19 18.06
C ASP A 501 16.89 -33.06 18.55
N HIS A 502 17.17 -32.51 19.73
CA HIS A 502 16.49 -31.33 20.29
C HIS A 502 17.29 -30.05 20.05
N ILE A 503 18.38 -30.08 19.29
CA ILE A 503 19.15 -28.89 18.95
C ILE A 503 19.17 -28.69 17.42
N ILE A 504 18.68 -27.53 16.96
CA ILE A 504 18.61 -27.15 15.55
C ILE A 504 19.61 -26.03 15.28
N LEU A 505 20.61 -26.29 14.43
CA LEU A 505 21.51 -25.26 13.93
C LEU A 505 20.86 -24.51 12.77
N LYS A 506 20.61 -23.21 12.92
CA LYS A 506 20.13 -22.35 11.84
C LYS A 506 21.30 -21.87 10.97
N LYS A 507 21.00 -21.51 9.72
CA LYS A 507 21.98 -20.90 8.81
C LYS A 507 22.45 -19.56 9.42
N PRO A 508 23.75 -19.22 9.36
CA PRO A 508 24.24 -17.96 9.88
C PRO A 508 23.52 -16.75 9.28
N GLU A 509 23.18 -15.79 10.12
CA GLU A 509 22.44 -14.58 9.76
C GLU A 509 23.38 -13.37 9.67
N THR A 510 23.18 -12.50 8.67
CA THR A 510 23.95 -11.26 8.55
C THR A 510 23.35 -10.19 9.45
N ILE A 511 24.20 -9.42 10.13
CA ILE A 511 23.73 -8.29 10.95
C ILE A 511 23.05 -7.25 10.06
N THR A 512 21.78 -6.97 10.33
CA THR A 512 21.02 -5.90 9.68
C THR A 512 20.95 -4.68 10.61
N GLY A 513 21.94 -3.77 10.49
CA GLY A 513 21.97 -2.48 11.19
C GLY A 513 22.91 -2.43 12.41
N GLY A 514 23.64 -1.32 12.55
CA GLY A 514 24.46 -0.99 13.73
C GLY A 514 25.97 -1.24 13.61
N ALA A 515 26.76 -0.36 14.24
CA ALA A 515 28.23 -0.35 14.26
C ALA A 515 28.84 -1.11 15.46
N ASP A 516 28.06 -1.91 16.19
CA ASP A 516 28.57 -2.71 17.31
C ASP A 516 29.12 -4.05 16.81
N ALA A 517 30.45 -4.12 16.68
CA ALA A 517 31.16 -5.34 16.30
C ALA A 517 30.93 -6.52 17.29
N LYS A 518 30.35 -6.29 18.47
CA LYS A 518 29.99 -7.34 19.42
C LYS A 518 28.76 -8.13 18.97
N GLU A 519 27.78 -7.48 18.34
CA GLU A 519 26.57 -8.12 17.79
C GLU A 519 26.90 -9.09 16.64
N ALA A 520 28.00 -8.83 15.93
CA ALA A 520 28.56 -9.72 14.89
C ALA A 520 29.10 -11.05 15.40
N ARG A 521 29.25 -11.18 16.72
CA ARG A 521 29.96 -12.28 17.35
C ARG A 521 29.08 -13.04 18.32
N ARG A 522 27.76 -13.00 18.14
CA ARG A 522 26.83 -13.67 19.04
C ARG A 522 26.25 -14.97 18.47
N VAL A 523 25.84 -15.84 19.39
CA VAL A 523 24.95 -16.98 19.13
C VAL A 523 23.74 -16.84 20.04
N GLU A 524 22.56 -16.82 19.45
CA GLU A 524 21.29 -16.82 20.16
C GLU A 524 20.77 -18.25 20.32
N ILE A 525 20.30 -18.58 21.52
CA ILE A 525 19.66 -19.85 21.87
C ILE A 525 18.20 -19.55 22.15
N GLY A 526 17.28 -20.16 21.42
CA GLY A 526 15.84 -19.94 21.59
C GLY A 526 15.03 -21.20 21.33
N PRO A 527 13.73 -21.27 21.66
CA PRO A 527 12.88 -22.35 21.20
C PRO A 527 12.79 -22.28 19.67
N ALA A 528 12.84 -23.43 19.02
CA ALA A 528 12.50 -23.54 17.61
C ALA A 528 10.98 -23.37 17.49
N ALA A 529 10.56 -22.31 16.79
CA ALA A 529 9.16 -22.10 16.44
C ALA A 529 8.65 -23.16 15.47
#